data_AF-A0A535KUW6-F1
#
_entry.id   AF-A0A535KUW6-F1
#
_cell.length_a   1.000
_cell.length_b   1.000
_cell.length_c   1.000
_cell.angle_alpha   90.00
_cell.angle_beta   90.00
_cell.angle_gamma   90.00
#
_symmetry.space_group_name_H-M   'P 1'
#
loop_
_entity.id
_entity.type
_entity.pdbx_description
1 polymer ?
#
loop_
_entity_poly.entity_id
_entity_poly.type
_entity_poly.pdbx_seq_one_letter_code
_entity_poly.pdbx_strand_id
1 'polypeptide(L)'
;MATILAERCREESWVRTSVASLDRFRTTTGHSDLEALLQQAIAEPAVAEQALVAFATAMAGYTESQISGLAMGAKIWFRLNGVAVPWRPLAGIASPPALPTTDQQGVEHVILLALIGSGLRLTELLRLRLGDAGSLDSEGRLIPDIEADPLAVQFVPHRGKQTQRITFLMHQARQALLASLEQSTAAGKPLDLAMPLVAQSDGSKVTSASVKRARRRSKSLIRATSETNVALCRATGDFFREWGLPGSRFEGLEELNIEEYI
;
A
#
# COMPACT_ATOMS: atom_id res chain seq x y z
N MET A 1 -12.43 -7.60 -11.05
CA MET A 1 -11.66 -6.84 -10.03
C MET A 1 -12.42 -5.65 -9.45
N ALA A 2 -12.69 -4.57 -10.20
CA ALA A 2 -13.22 -3.32 -9.65
C ALA A 2 -14.52 -3.50 -8.85
N THR A 3 -15.47 -4.30 -9.36
CA THR A 3 -16.73 -4.64 -8.68
C THR A 3 -16.49 -5.29 -7.31
N ILE A 4 -15.63 -6.31 -7.25
CA ILE A 4 -15.28 -7.01 -6.00
C ILE A 4 -14.63 -6.05 -5.01
N LEU A 5 -13.69 -5.20 -5.47
CA LEU A 5 -13.03 -4.23 -4.61
C LEU A 5 -14.02 -3.15 -4.12
N ALA A 6 -14.91 -2.65 -4.96
CA ALA A 6 -15.94 -1.67 -4.56
C ALA A 6 -16.92 -2.26 -3.55
N GLU A 7 -17.24 -3.55 -3.70
CA GLU A 7 -18.13 -4.25 -2.76
C GLU A 7 -17.40 -4.60 -1.46
N ARG A 8 -16.16 -5.07 -1.49
CA ARG A 8 -15.49 -5.64 -0.31
C ARG A 8 -14.62 -4.63 0.43
N CYS A 9 -14.07 -3.62 -0.23
CA CYS A 9 -13.32 -2.56 0.41
C CYS A 9 -14.25 -1.47 0.96
N ARG A 10 -13.90 -0.89 2.11
CA ARG A 10 -14.62 0.28 2.62
C ARG A 10 -14.26 1.57 1.86
N GLU A 11 -13.00 1.69 1.44
CA GLU A 11 -12.46 2.89 0.80
C GLU A 11 -12.37 2.71 -0.72
N GLU A 12 -12.97 3.61 -1.49
CA GLU A 12 -12.91 3.61 -2.96
C GLU A 12 -11.50 3.84 -3.52
N SER A 13 -10.58 4.38 -2.70
CA SER A 13 -9.17 4.55 -3.06
C SER A 13 -8.54 3.23 -3.52
N TRP A 14 -8.98 2.09 -3.00
CA TRP A 14 -8.46 0.79 -3.42
C TRP A 14 -8.79 0.46 -4.88
N VAL A 15 -9.99 0.79 -5.35
CA VAL A 15 -10.35 0.63 -6.77
C VAL A 15 -9.45 1.52 -7.62
N ARG A 16 -9.33 2.80 -7.26
CA ARG A 16 -8.53 3.78 -8.00
C ARG A 16 -7.05 3.37 -8.08
N THR A 17 -6.46 2.99 -6.96
CA THR A 17 -5.05 2.56 -6.89
C THR A 17 -4.83 1.26 -7.66
N SER A 18 -5.69 0.25 -7.51
CA SER A 18 -5.52 -1.04 -8.21
C SER A 18 -5.73 -0.91 -9.72
N VAL A 19 -6.69 -0.10 -10.17
CA VAL A 19 -6.91 0.14 -11.61
C VAL A 19 -5.74 0.92 -12.22
N ALA A 20 -5.25 1.97 -11.55
CA ALA A 20 -4.11 2.74 -12.03
C ALA A 20 -2.82 1.90 -12.06
N SER A 21 -2.59 1.05 -11.06
CA SER A 21 -1.49 0.09 -11.02
C SER A 21 -1.59 -0.95 -12.16
N LEU A 22 -2.80 -1.44 -12.47
CA LEU A 22 -3.01 -2.35 -13.60
C LEU A 22 -2.72 -1.68 -14.96
N ASP A 23 -3.13 -0.42 -15.15
CA ASP A 23 -2.80 0.31 -16.38
C ASP A 23 -1.29 0.61 -16.49
N ARG A 24 -0.63 0.90 -15.37
CA ARG A 24 0.84 1.03 -15.34
C ARG A 24 1.53 -0.28 -15.72
N PHE A 25 1.04 -1.41 -15.22
CA PHE A 25 1.51 -2.74 -15.61
C PHE A 25 1.36 -2.97 -17.11
N ARG A 26 0.16 -2.70 -17.65
CA ARG A 26 -0.15 -2.79 -19.08
C ARG A 26 0.82 -1.99 -19.95
N THR A 27 1.05 -0.73 -19.59
CA THR A 27 1.90 0.18 -20.36
C THR A 27 3.39 -0.17 -20.26
N THR A 28 3.84 -0.66 -19.09
CA THR A 28 5.25 -0.98 -18.85
C THR A 28 5.67 -2.31 -19.46
N THR A 29 4.76 -3.29 -19.50
CA THR A 29 5.00 -4.62 -20.09
C THR A 29 4.71 -4.68 -21.59
N GLY A 30 4.04 -3.67 -22.15
CA GLY A 30 3.67 -3.64 -23.57
C GLY A 30 2.48 -4.54 -23.94
N HIS A 31 1.78 -5.13 -22.96
CA HIS A 31 0.57 -5.90 -23.22
C HIS A 31 -0.61 -4.97 -23.55
N SER A 32 -0.83 -4.68 -24.83
CA SER A 32 -1.94 -3.81 -25.27
C SER A 32 -3.32 -4.42 -25.01
N ASP A 33 -3.42 -5.76 -25.04
CA ASP A 33 -4.63 -6.53 -24.79
C ASP A 33 -4.50 -7.35 -23.49
N LEU A 34 -5.08 -6.83 -22.40
CA LEU A 34 -5.09 -7.52 -21.11
C LEU A 34 -6.03 -8.74 -21.10
N GLU A 35 -7.06 -8.77 -21.95
CA GLU A 35 -7.99 -9.90 -22.00
C GLU A 35 -7.31 -11.11 -22.65
N ALA A 36 -6.56 -10.90 -23.74
CA ALA A 36 -5.74 -11.96 -24.34
C ALA A 36 -4.68 -12.49 -23.36
N LEU A 37 -4.00 -11.61 -22.62
CA LEU A 37 -3.05 -12.02 -21.57
C LEU A 37 -3.74 -12.86 -20.49
N LEU A 38 -4.95 -12.47 -20.07
CA LEU A 38 -5.71 -13.22 -19.08
C LEU A 38 -6.07 -14.62 -19.57
N GLN A 39 -6.55 -14.75 -20.81
CA GLN A 39 -6.91 -16.06 -21.37
C GLN A 39 -5.70 -16.99 -21.44
N GLN A 40 -4.54 -16.47 -21.85
CA GLN A 40 -3.28 -17.22 -21.82
C GLN A 40 -2.91 -17.65 -20.41
N ALA A 41 -3.03 -16.74 -19.44
CA ALA A 41 -2.71 -17.03 -18.04
C ALA A 41 -3.68 -18.01 -17.36
N ILE A 42 -4.95 -18.05 -17.77
CA ILE A 42 -5.92 -19.05 -17.32
C ILE A 42 -5.51 -20.44 -17.81
N ALA A 43 -5.07 -20.55 -19.07
CA ALA A 43 -4.59 -21.80 -19.63
C ALA A 43 -3.23 -22.22 -19.03
N GLU A 44 -2.34 -21.26 -18.82
CA GLU A 44 -0.98 -21.48 -18.32
C GLU A 44 -0.60 -20.40 -17.28
N PRO A 45 -0.74 -20.68 -15.97
CA PRO A 45 -0.48 -19.70 -14.91
C PRO A 45 0.94 -19.09 -14.92
N ALA A 46 1.92 -19.83 -15.46
CA ALA A 46 3.29 -19.35 -15.61
C ALA A 46 3.39 -18.08 -16.48
N VAL A 47 2.48 -17.86 -17.43
CA VAL A 47 2.44 -16.64 -18.26
C VAL A 47 2.25 -15.39 -17.40
N ALA A 48 1.37 -15.45 -16.40
CA ALA A 48 1.17 -14.33 -15.49
C ALA A 48 2.37 -14.08 -14.59
N GLU A 49 3.05 -15.14 -14.13
CA GLU A 49 4.30 -15.01 -13.38
C GLU A 49 5.38 -14.33 -14.21
N GLN A 50 5.59 -14.78 -15.44
CA GLN A 50 6.56 -14.22 -16.36
C GLN A 50 6.26 -12.75 -16.66
N ALA A 51 4.98 -12.38 -16.84
CA ALA A 51 4.59 -11.00 -17.06
C ALA A 51 4.85 -10.11 -15.83
N LEU A 52 4.61 -10.62 -14.61
CA LEU A 52 4.94 -9.91 -13.36
C LEU A 52 6.47 -9.76 -13.17
N VAL A 53 7.25 -10.78 -13.53
CA VAL A 53 8.72 -10.71 -13.51
C VAL A 53 9.22 -9.69 -14.53
N ALA A 54 8.72 -9.73 -15.76
CA ALA A 54 9.06 -8.75 -16.80
C ALA A 54 8.74 -7.31 -16.37
N PHE A 55 7.60 -7.12 -15.70
CA PHE A 55 7.24 -5.83 -15.10
C PHE A 55 8.25 -5.37 -14.05
N ALA A 56 8.66 -6.25 -13.13
CA ALA A 56 9.66 -5.93 -12.12
C ALA A 56 11.03 -5.62 -12.75
N THR A 57 11.45 -6.39 -13.76
CA THR A 57 12.70 -6.17 -14.50
C THR A 57 12.70 -4.81 -15.22
N ALA A 58 11.59 -4.42 -15.85
CA ALA A 58 11.46 -3.11 -16.48
C ALA A 58 11.57 -1.95 -15.47
N MET A 59 11.36 -2.23 -14.18
CA MET A 59 11.48 -1.29 -13.07
C MET A 59 12.73 -1.54 -12.20
N ALA A 60 13.81 -2.08 -12.76
CA ALA A 60 15.01 -2.45 -11.99
C ALA A 60 15.63 -1.29 -11.16
N GLY A 61 15.35 -0.02 -11.49
CA GLY A 61 15.76 1.15 -10.71
C GLY A 61 14.90 1.48 -9.48
N TYR A 62 13.82 0.75 -9.24
CA TYR A 62 12.85 1.03 -8.19
C TYR A 62 13.08 0.14 -6.96
N THR A 63 12.70 0.65 -5.79
CA THR A 63 12.77 -0.13 -4.55
C THR A 63 11.68 -1.19 -4.48
N GLU A 64 11.89 -2.25 -3.70
CA GLU A 64 10.87 -3.28 -3.46
C GLU A 64 9.53 -2.70 -2.99
N SER A 65 9.55 -1.65 -2.17
CA SER A 65 8.34 -0.97 -1.72
C SER A 65 7.59 -0.28 -2.86
N GLN A 66 8.30 0.30 -3.83
CA GLN A 66 7.68 0.91 -5.00
C GLN A 66 7.12 -0.17 -5.92
N ILE A 67 7.89 -1.24 -6.19
CA ILE A 67 7.45 -2.34 -7.05
C ILE A 67 6.22 -3.03 -6.46
N SER A 68 6.20 -3.32 -5.15
CA SER A 68 5.04 -3.90 -4.44
C SER A 68 3.78 -3.06 -4.65
N GLY A 69 3.86 -1.73 -4.46
CA GLY A 69 2.73 -0.83 -4.69
C GLY A 69 2.29 -0.76 -6.15
N LEU A 70 3.24 -0.75 -7.09
CA LEU A 70 2.98 -0.64 -8.53
C LEU A 70 2.49 -1.94 -9.17
N ALA A 71 2.81 -3.11 -8.60
CA ALA A 71 2.38 -4.42 -9.09
C ALA A 71 1.05 -4.89 -8.47
N MET A 72 0.58 -4.24 -7.40
CA MET A 72 -0.59 -4.64 -6.63
C MET A 72 -1.83 -4.86 -7.50
N GLY A 73 -2.13 -3.95 -8.42
CA GLY A 73 -3.27 -4.02 -9.33
C GLY A 73 -3.24 -5.26 -10.22
N ALA A 74 -2.09 -5.54 -10.84
CA ALA A 74 -1.91 -6.73 -11.69
C ALA A 74 -2.09 -8.03 -10.90
N LYS A 75 -1.47 -8.13 -9.72
CA LYS A 75 -1.58 -9.30 -8.84
C LYS A 75 -3.02 -9.56 -8.37
N ILE A 76 -3.76 -8.51 -8.00
CA ILE A 76 -5.17 -8.63 -7.62
C ILE A 76 -6.02 -9.01 -8.83
N TRP A 77 -5.77 -8.37 -9.98
CA TRP A 77 -6.52 -8.62 -11.20
C TRP A 77 -6.38 -10.08 -11.68
N PHE A 78 -5.16 -10.61 -11.77
CA PHE A 78 -4.96 -12.02 -12.13
C PHE A 78 -5.69 -12.96 -11.18
N ARG A 79 -5.52 -12.75 -9.87
CA ARG A 79 -6.09 -13.60 -8.84
C ARG A 79 -7.62 -13.61 -8.84
N LEU A 80 -8.24 -12.43 -8.93
CA LEU A 80 -9.70 -12.28 -9.00
C LEU A 80 -10.32 -12.80 -10.31
N ASN A 81 -9.50 -13.10 -11.32
CA ASN A 81 -9.94 -13.78 -12.55
C ASN A 81 -9.53 -15.27 -12.58
N GLY A 82 -9.19 -15.85 -11.42
CA GLY A 82 -8.93 -17.29 -11.29
C GLY A 82 -7.51 -17.74 -11.65
N VAL A 83 -6.59 -16.82 -11.96
CA VAL A 83 -5.19 -17.18 -12.24
C VAL A 83 -4.43 -17.35 -10.93
N ALA A 84 -3.80 -18.51 -10.76
CA ALA A 84 -3.00 -18.85 -9.59
C ALA A 84 -1.60 -18.20 -9.62
N VAL A 85 -1.53 -16.87 -9.56
CA VAL A 85 -0.24 -16.15 -9.48
C VAL A 85 0.36 -16.21 -8.07
N PRO A 86 1.68 -16.40 -7.92
CA PRO A 86 2.35 -16.29 -6.64
C PRO A 86 2.14 -14.90 -6.05
N TRP A 87 1.46 -14.82 -4.90
CA TRP A 87 1.37 -13.59 -4.11
C TRP A 87 2.61 -13.45 -3.24
N ARG A 88 3.75 -13.28 -3.89
CA ARG A 88 5.05 -13.11 -3.25
C ARG A 88 5.69 -11.81 -3.71
N PRO A 89 6.55 -11.18 -2.88
CA PRO A 89 7.25 -9.96 -3.27
C PRO A 89 7.99 -10.14 -4.60
N LEU A 90 7.91 -9.14 -5.46
CA LEU A 90 8.71 -9.09 -6.68
C LEU A 90 10.07 -8.47 -6.36
N ALA A 91 11.11 -8.91 -7.06
CA ALA A 91 12.46 -8.39 -6.88
C ALA A 91 12.52 -6.90 -7.21
N GLY A 92 13.29 -6.15 -6.40
CA GLY A 92 13.59 -4.74 -6.60
C GLY A 92 14.90 -4.37 -5.91
N ILE A 93 15.27 -3.09 -5.96
CA ILE A 93 16.39 -2.62 -5.15
C ILE A 93 15.98 -2.74 -3.68
N ALA A 94 16.79 -3.46 -2.90
CA ALA A 94 16.60 -3.55 -1.46
C ALA A 94 16.54 -2.13 -0.89
N SER A 95 15.47 -1.82 -0.15
CA SER A 95 15.38 -0.51 0.50
C SER A 95 16.53 -0.42 1.51
N PRO A 96 17.26 0.71 1.59
CA PRO A 96 18.27 0.87 2.62
C PRO A 96 17.64 0.65 4.00
N PRO A 97 18.32 -0.04 4.93
CA PRO A 97 17.77 -0.30 6.26
C PRO A 97 17.39 1.03 6.89
N ALA A 98 16.19 1.08 7.48
CA ALA A 98 15.75 2.24 8.24
C ALA A 98 16.81 2.56 9.30
N LEU A 99 17.18 3.85 9.43
CA LEU A 99 18.12 4.30 10.45
C LEU A 99 17.72 3.71 11.80
N PRO A 100 18.65 3.08 12.55
CA PRO A 100 18.35 2.49 13.85
C PRO A 100 17.95 3.62 14.79
N THR A 101 16.65 3.80 14.99
CA THR A 101 16.14 4.64 16.07
C THR A 101 16.37 3.86 17.36
N THR A 102 17.05 4.49 18.31
CA THR A 102 17.45 3.93 19.62
C THR A 102 16.28 3.37 20.45
N ASP A 103 15.03 3.72 20.10
CA ASP A 103 13.86 2.96 20.50
C ASP A 103 13.64 1.81 19.52
N GLN A 104 13.89 0.58 19.97
CA GLN A 104 13.47 -0.65 19.30
C GLN A 104 12.09 -0.44 18.67
N GLN A 105 11.97 -0.67 17.36
CA GLN A 105 10.73 -0.60 16.61
C GLN A 105 9.80 -1.75 17.05
N GLY A 106 9.27 -1.66 18.27
CA GLY A 106 8.35 -2.63 18.82
C GLY A 106 6.97 -2.52 18.17
N VAL A 107 6.00 -3.20 18.77
CA VAL A 107 4.60 -3.28 18.31
C VAL A 107 3.95 -1.94 17.91
N GLU A 108 4.39 -0.84 18.51
CA GLU A 108 3.96 0.52 18.16
C GLU A 108 4.30 0.96 16.73
N HIS A 109 5.44 0.51 16.18
CA HIS A 109 5.81 0.79 14.80
C HIS A 109 4.89 0.06 13.82
N VAL A 110 4.58 -1.22 14.10
CA VAL A 110 3.60 -2.01 13.35
C VAL A 110 2.23 -1.33 13.39
N ILE A 111 1.76 -0.90 14.56
CA ILE A 111 0.48 -0.19 14.71
C ILE A 111 0.44 1.08 13.85
N LEU A 112 1.53 1.87 13.87
CA LEU A 112 1.60 3.10 13.09
C LEU A 112 1.52 2.82 11.58
N LEU A 113 2.39 1.95 11.08
CA LEU A 113 2.46 1.66 9.65
C LEU A 113 1.19 0.96 9.16
N ALA A 114 0.64 0.02 9.92
CA ALA A 114 -0.58 -0.69 9.53
C ALA A 114 -1.80 0.22 9.44
N LEU A 115 -1.87 1.32 10.20
CA LEU A 115 -2.97 2.29 10.10
C LEU A 115 -2.79 3.26 8.92
N ILE A 116 -1.55 3.44 8.43
CA ILE A 116 -1.27 4.29 7.27
C ILE A 116 -1.68 3.53 6.01
N GLY A 117 -2.58 4.12 5.22
CA GLY A 117 -2.98 3.58 3.91
C GLY A 117 -3.97 2.41 3.95
N SER A 118 -4.09 1.67 5.05
CA SER A 118 -5.10 0.58 5.17
C SER A 118 -6.52 1.09 5.39
N GLY A 119 -6.66 2.33 5.86
CA GLY A 119 -7.92 2.89 6.33
C GLY A 119 -8.42 2.29 7.65
N LEU A 120 -7.83 1.22 8.18
CA LEU A 120 -8.32 0.58 9.41
C LEU A 120 -8.41 1.57 10.57
N ARG A 121 -9.42 1.36 11.42
CA ARG A 121 -9.42 1.97 12.75
C ARG A 121 -8.52 1.16 13.68
N LEU A 122 -7.94 1.81 14.68
CA LEU A 122 -7.13 1.13 15.70
C LEU A 122 -7.86 -0.06 16.34
N THR A 123 -9.14 0.10 16.68
CA THR A 123 -9.94 -0.99 17.27
C THR A 123 -10.21 -2.12 16.29
N GLU A 124 -10.24 -1.85 14.98
CA GLU A 124 -10.38 -2.87 13.94
C GLU A 124 -9.07 -3.64 13.82
N LEU A 125 -7.93 -2.93 13.71
CA LEU A 125 -6.58 -3.52 13.67
C LEU A 125 -6.30 -4.44 14.86
N LEU A 126 -6.58 -3.99 16.09
CA LEU A 126 -6.27 -4.75 17.31
C LEU A 126 -7.15 -6.00 17.52
N ARG A 127 -8.21 -6.19 16.72
CA ARG A 127 -9.06 -7.39 16.77
C ARG A 127 -8.67 -8.46 15.75
N LEU A 128 -7.81 -8.10 14.80
CA LEU A 128 -7.35 -9.01 13.75
C LEU A 128 -6.49 -10.11 14.32
N ARG A 129 -6.57 -11.26 13.68
CA ARG A 129 -5.75 -12.44 13.94
C ARG A 129 -4.85 -12.73 12.75
N LEU A 130 -3.86 -13.61 12.94
CA LEU A 130 -3.00 -14.05 11.83
C LEU A 130 -3.81 -14.68 10.69
N GLY A 131 -4.86 -15.44 11.01
CA GLY A 131 -5.79 -16.00 10.02
C GLY A 131 -6.64 -14.97 9.27
N ASP A 132 -6.66 -13.71 9.71
CA ASP A 132 -7.36 -12.62 9.03
C ASP A 132 -6.46 -11.88 8.02
N ALA A 133 -5.19 -12.30 7.87
CA ALA A 133 -4.24 -11.74 6.93
C ALA A 133 -3.76 -12.80 5.92
N GLY A 134 -3.68 -12.42 4.66
CA GLY A 134 -3.45 -13.43 3.63
C GLY A 134 -3.51 -12.98 2.20
N SER A 135 -3.68 -13.99 1.36
CA SER A 135 -4.03 -13.81 -0.04
C SER A 135 -5.54 -13.75 -0.30
N LEU A 136 -5.95 -13.49 -1.54
CA LEU A 136 -7.36 -13.58 -1.96
C LEU A 136 -7.53 -14.74 -2.94
N ASP A 137 -8.73 -15.33 -2.97
CA ASP A 137 -9.17 -16.23 -4.04
C ASP A 137 -9.84 -15.47 -5.19
N SER A 138 -10.38 -16.19 -6.18
CA SER A 138 -11.08 -15.62 -7.34
C SER A 138 -12.37 -14.88 -6.97
N GLU A 139 -12.98 -15.19 -5.83
CA GLU A 139 -14.18 -14.53 -5.31
C GLU A 139 -13.84 -13.38 -4.33
N GLY A 140 -12.55 -13.09 -4.15
CA GLY A 140 -12.06 -12.10 -3.19
C GLY A 140 -12.22 -12.52 -1.73
N ARG A 141 -12.39 -13.81 -1.43
CA ARG A 141 -12.33 -14.33 -0.06
C ARG A 141 -10.87 -14.48 0.36
N LEU A 142 -10.62 -14.29 1.65
CA LEU A 142 -9.27 -14.36 2.18
C LEU A 142 -8.80 -15.82 2.29
N ILE A 143 -7.58 -16.09 1.83
CA ILE A 143 -6.81 -17.32 2.09
C ILE A 143 -5.66 -16.96 3.03
N PRO A 144 -5.60 -17.49 4.27
CA PRO A 144 -4.54 -17.14 5.22
C PRO A 144 -3.13 -17.41 4.67
N ASP A 145 -2.29 -16.37 4.67
CA ASP A 145 -0.91 -16.40 4.14
C ASP A 145 -0.17 -15.12 4.54
N ILE A 146 0.52 -15.14 5.68
CA ILE A 146 1.16 -13.93 6.22
C ILE A 146 2.27 -13.37 5.32
N GLU A 147 2.83 -14.21 4.46
CA GLU A 147 3.88 -13.83 3.50
C GLU A 147 3.32 -13.26 2.19
N ALA A 148 1.99 -13.15 2.06
CA ALA A 148 1.34 -12.62 0.88
C ALA A 148 1.80 -11.18 0.56
N ASP A 149 2.04 -10.86 -0.72
CA ASP A 149 2.28 -9.50 -1.22
C ASP A 149 1.46 -9.27 -2.51
N PRO A 150 0.47 -8.35 -2.50
CA PRO A 150 0.05 -7.50 -1.38
C PRO A 150 -0.57 -8.31 -0.24
N LEU A 151 -0.38 -7.86 1.01
CA LEU A 151 -0.99 -8.52 2.18
C LEU A 151 -2.42 -8.02 2.36
N ALA A 152 -3.41 -8.83 2.00
CA ALA A 152 -4.81 -8.54 2.25
C ALA A 152 -5.15 -8.80 3.73
N VAL A 153 -6.07 -8.02 4.26
CA VAL A 153 -6.57 -8.14 5.62
C VAL A 153 -8.09 -8.10 5.61
N GLN A 154 -8.71 -9.11 6.19
CA GLN A 154 -10.15 -9.18 6.36
C GLN A 154 -10.56 -8.67 7.74
N PHE A 155 -11.55 -7.78 7.80
CA PHE A 155 -12.00 -7.19 9.05
C PHE A 155 -13.50 -6.97 9.07
N VAL A 156 -14.08 -6.87 10.26
CA VAL A 156 -15.48 -6.42 10.44
C VAL A 156 -15.46 -4.97 10.92
N PRO A 157 -16.06 -4.03 10.17
CA PRO A 157 -16.10 -2.62 10.56
C PRO A 157 -16.71 -2.42 11.94
N HIS A 158 -16.07 -1.58 12.76
CA HIS A 158 -16.57 -1.32 14.10
C HIS A 158 -17.89 -0.52 14.12
N ARG A 159 -18.13 0.30 13.09
CA ARG A 159 -19.40 1.05 12.91
C ARG A 159 -19.99 0.76 11.54
N GLY A 160 -21.31 0.83 11.45
CA GLY A 160 -22.07 0.55 10.23
C GLY A 160 -22.43 -0.93 10.09
N LYS A 161 -22.74 -1.36 8.86
CA LYS A 161 -23.09 -2.75 8.56
C LYS A 161 -21.96 -3.69 9.01
N GLN A 162 -22.30 -4.70 9.81
CA GLN A 162 -21.39 -5.71 10.32
C GLN A 162 -21.09 -6.79 9.26
N THR A 163 -20.70 -6.35 8.07
CA THR A 163 -20.30 -7.21 6.95
C THR A 163 -18.79 -7.28 6.88
N GLN A 164 -18.23 -8.46 6.61
CA GLN A 164 -16.80 -8.62 6.40
C GLN A 164 -16.34 -7.74 5.23
N ARG A 165 -15.27 -6.99 5.45
CA ARG A 165 -14.60 -6.13 4.47
C ARG A 165 -13.14 -6.54 4.34
N ILE A 166 -12.51 -6.12 3.27
CA ILE A 166 -11.08 -6.29 3.05
C ILE A 166 -10.38 -4.93 2.95
N THR A 167 -9.09 -4.94 3.24
CA THR A 167 -8.15 -3.86 2.95
C THR A 167 -6.76 -4.48 2.77
N PHE A 168 -5.73 -3.66 2.53
CA PHE A 168 -4.37 -4.15 2.34
C PHE A 168 -3.39 -3.42 3.25
N LEU A 169 -2.40 -4.15 3.75
CA LEU A 169 -1.23 -3.58 4.42
C LEU A 169 -0.15 -3.34 3.37
N MET A 170 0.28 -2.08 3.26
CA MET A 170 1.34 -1.69 2.33
C MET A 170 2.68 -2.34 2.73
N HIS A 171 3.61 -2.42 1.78
CA HIS A 171 4.91 -3.07 1.94
C HIS A 171 5.59 -2.79 3.30
N GLN A 172 5.70 -1.52 3.71
CA GLN A 172 6.35 -1.16 4.97
C GLN A 172 5.64 -1.73 6.20
N ALA A 173 4.31 -1.69 6.22
CA ALA A 173 3.51 -2.27 7.30
C ALA A 173 3.66 -3.80 7.35
N ARG A 174 3.66 -4.45 6.18
CA ARG A 174 3.90 -5.89 6.04
C ARG A 174 5.29 -6.27 6.56
N GLN A 175 6.35 -5.56 6.15
CA GLN A 175 7.72 -5.83 6.60
C GLN A 175 7.88 -5.66 8.11
N ALA A 176 7.33 -4.57 8.67
CA ALA A 176 7.35 -4.37 10.13
C ALA A 176 6.59 -5.46 10.88
N LEU A 177 5.47 -5.93 10.33
CA LEU A 177 4.71 -7.05 10.88
C LEU A 177 5.51 -8.36 10.85
N LEU A 178 6.10 -8.73 9.71
CA LEU A 178 6.91 -9.93 9.59
C LEU A 178 8.11 -9.93 10.54
N ALA A 179 8.85 -8.82 10.62
CA ALA A 179 9.95 -8.68 11.57
C ALA A 179 9.48 -8.82 13.04
N SER A 180 8.30 -8.32 13.38
CA SER A 180 7.72 -8.51 14.73
C SER A 180 7.33 -9.96 15.02
N LEU A 181 6.87 -10.71 14.01
CA LEU A 181 6.50 -12.12 14.15
C LEU A 181 7.74 -13.01 14.23
N GLU A 182 8.78 -12.72 13.44
CA GLU A 182 10.09 -13.40 13.52
C GLU A 182 10.72 -13.28 14.92
N GLN A 183 10.61 -12.11 15.56
CA GLN A 183 11.06 -11.95 16.95
C GLN A 183 10.26 -12.83 17.92
N SER A 184 8.95 -12.99 17.67
CA SER A 184 8.07 -13.81 18.52
C SER A 184 8.34 -15.31 18.35
N THR A 185 8.61 -15.76 17.12
CA THR A 185 8.98 -17.16 16.84
C THR A 185 10.36 -17.51 17.38
N ALA A 186 11.34 -16.59 17.28
CA ALA A 186 12.64 -16.73 17.90
C ALA A 186 12.56 -16.87 19.44
N ALA A 187 11.53 -16.29 20.07
CA ALA A 187 11.22 -16.46 21.48
C ALA A 187 10.48 -17.78 21.81
N GLY A 188 10.36 -18.70 20.85
CA GLY A 188 9.83 -20.05 21.04
C GLY A 188 8.30 -20.16 20.95
N LYS A 189 7.60 -19.15 20.41
CA LYS A 189 6.15 -19.21 20.20
C LYS A 189 5.81 -19.58 18.75
N PRO A 190 5.23 -20.76 18.48
CA PRO A 190 4.78 -21.09 17.12
C PRO A 190 3.68 -20.13 16.67
N LEU A 191 3.63 -19.86 15.37
CA LEU A 191 2.57 -19.06 14.78
C LEU A 191 1.28 -19.88 14.69
N ASP A 192 0.19 -19.36 15.24
CA ASP A 192 -1.16 -19.91 15.15
C ASP A 192 -2.10 -18.87 14.54
N LEU A 193 -2.93 -19.29 13.58
CA LEU A 193 -3.92 -18.45 12.91
C LEU A 193 -4.87 -17.73 13.89
N ALA A 194 -5.09 -18.28 15.10
CA ALA A 194 -5.91 -17.66 16.13
C ALA A 194 -5.21 -16.53 16.91
N MET A 195 -3.88 -16.42 16.81
CA MET A 195 -3.11 -15.38 17.50
C MET A 195 -3.44 -13.99 16.99
N PRO A 196 -3.35 -12.93 17.83
CA PRO A 196 -3.48 -11.56 17.37
C PRO A 196 -2.49 -11.25 16.25
N LEU A 197 -2.96 -10.57 15.20
CA LEU A 197 -2.10 -10.12 14.10
C LEU A 197 -1.02 -9.18 14.61
N VAL A 198 -1.37 -8.33 15.58
CA VAL A 198 -0.45 -7.40 16.23
C VAL A 198 -0.33 -7.80 17.70
N ALA A 199 0.85 -8.28 18.08
CA ALA A 199 1.19 -8.71 19.43
C ALA A 199 2.49 -8.06 19.90
N GLN A 200 2.76 -8.11 21.20
CA GLN A 200 4.08 -7.77 21.73
C GLN A 200 5.12 -8.83 21.30
N SER A 201 6.41 -8.52 21.43
CA SER A 201 7.51 -9.43 21.06
C SER A 201 7.51 -10.73 21.87
N ASP A 202 6.97 -10.69 23.09
CA ASP A 202 6.73 -11.88 23.91
C ASP A 202 5.44 -12.61 23.52
N GLY A 203 4.77 -12.25 22.42
CA GLY A 203 3.49 -12.80 21.96
C GLY A 203 2.27 -12.42 22.80
N SER A 204 2.42 -11.57 23.83
CA SER A 204 1.29 -11.10 24.63
C SER A 204 0.46 -10.04 23.88
N LYS A 205 -0.74 -9.73 24.41
CA LYS A 205 -1.62 -8.72 23.80
C LYS A 205 -0.99 -7.32 23.88
N VAL A 206 -1.28 -6.49 22.88
CA VAL A 206 -0.91 -5.07 22.90
C VAL A 206 -1.42 -4.39 24.17
N THR A 207 -0.54 -3.68 24.88
CA THR A 207 -0.90 -2.94 26.09
C THR A 207 -1.40 -1.53 25.78
N SER A 208 -2.13 -0.94 26.74
CA SER A 208 -2.55 0.46 26.67
C SER A 208 -1.37 1.44 26.55
N ALA A 209 -0.22 1.09 27.14
CA ALA A 209 1.01 1.87 27.05
C ALA A 209 1.57 1.91 25.62
N SER A 210 1.65 0.75 24.95
CA SER A 210 2.07 0.67 23.54
C SER A 210 1.14 1.48 22.63
N VAL A 211 -0.18 1.39 22.85
CA VAL A 211 -1.17 2.19 22.11
C VAL A 211 -0.97 3.69 22.35
N LYS A 212 -0.73 4.12 23.60
CA LYS A 212 -0.47 5.53 23.92
C LYS A 212 0.80 6.03 23.23
N ARG A 213 1.87 5.24 23.19
CA ARG A 213 3.11 5.59 22.47
C ARG A 213 2.89 5.70 20.96
N ALA A 214 2.21 4.74 20.34
CA ALA A 214 1.83 4.81 18.92
C ALA A 214 1.00 6.06 18.62
N ARG A 215 0.00 6.39 19.46
CA ARG A 215 -0.79 7.63 19.30
C ARG A 215 0.04 8.90 19.43
N ARG A 216 0.96 8.95 20.40
CA ARG A 216 1.86 10.11 20.58
C ARG A 216 2.73 10.31 19.35
N ARG A 217 3.36 9.24 18.85
CA ARG A 217 4.19 9.27 17.63
C ARG A 217 3.37 9.70 16.41
N SER A 218 2.16 9.15 16.22
CA SER A 218 1.26 9.56 15.13
C SER A 218 0.93 11.05 15.18
N LYS A 219 0.60 11.60 16.37
CA LYS A 219 0.34 13.03 16.53
C LYS A 219 1.57 13.89 16.21
N SER A 220 2.77 13.46 16.63
CA SER A 220 4.01 14.16 16.29
C SER A 220 4.26 14.18 14.78
N LEU A 221 4.04 13.05 14.09
CA LEU A 221 4.16 12.97 12.64
C LEU A 221 3.18 13.90 11.94
N ILE A 222 1.89 13.85 12.31
CA ILE A 222 0.86 14.72 11.74
C ILE A 222 1.23 16.20 11.93
N ARG A 223 1.73 16.57 13.11
CA ARG A 223 2.15 17.95 13.39
C ARG A 223 3.33 18.37 12.51
N ALA A 224 4.37 17.56 12.42
CA ALA A 224 5.53 17.84 11.59
C ALA A 224 5.13 17.99 10.11
N THR A 225 4.31 17.07 9.58
CA THR A 225 3.83 17.15 8.19
C THR A 225 2.93 18.36 7.97
N SER A 226 2.08 18.72 8.93
CA SER A 226 1.24 19.92 8.84
C SER A 226 2.09 21.19 8.76
N GLU A 227 3.16 21.28 9.55
CA GLU A 227 4.08 22.42 9.52
C GLU A 227 4.80 22.49 8.16
N THR A 228 5.26 21.36 7.62
CA THR A 228 5.84 21.30 6.27
C THR A 228 4.85 21.69 5.17
N ASN A 229 3.63 21.17 5.19
CA ASN A 229 2.61 21.50 4.19
C ASN A 229 2.25 22.99 4.24
N VAL A 230 2.09 23.56 5.44
CA VAL A 230 1.83 24.99 5.60
C VAL A 230 3.00 25.82 5.06
N ALA A 231 4.25 25.42 5.35
CA ALA A 231 5.44 26.09 4.84
C ALA A 231 5.52 26.02 3.31
N LEU A 232 5.26 24.85 2.71
CA LEU A 232 5.23 24.67 1.26
C LEU A 232 4.15 25.55 0.61
N CYS A 233 2.92 25.52 1.13
CA CYS A 233 1.83 26.35 0.62
C CYS A 233 2.15 27.85 0.72
N ARG A 234 2.79 28.29 1.81
CA ARG A 234 3.23 29.69 1.95
C ARG A 234 4.30 30.05 0.92
N ALA A 235 5.36 29.24 0.82
CA ALA A 235 6.45 29.48 -0.14
C ALA A 235 5.93 29.52 -1.59
N THR A 236 5.05 28.59 -1.96
CA THR A 236 4.40 28.59 -3.28
C THR A 236 3.50 29.81 -3.48
N GLY A 237 2.74 30.21 -2.44
CA GLY A 237 1.92 31.41 -2.49
C GLY A 237 2.74 32.70 -2.64
N ASP A 238 3.84 32.82 -1.90
CA ASP A 238 4.74 33.98 -1.96
C ASP A 238 5.47 34.04 -3.31
N PHE A 239 5.89 32.89 -3.85
CA PHE A 239 6.40 32.78 -5.22
C PHE A 239 5.40 33.35 -6.24
N PHE A 240 4.12 32.96 -6.19
CA PHE A 240 3.12 33.49 -7.11
C PHE A 240 2.76 34.96 -6.87
N ARG A 241 2.89 35.48 -5.64
CA ARG A 241 2.72 36.92 -5.39
C ARG A 241 3.85 37.74 -5.99
N GLU A 242 5.08 37.25 -5.92
CA GLU A 242 6.26 37.94 -6.44
C GLU A 242 6.36 37.85 -7.97
N TRP A 243 6.12 36.66 -8.52
CA TRP A 243 6.34 36.39 -9.94
C TRP A 243 5.07 36.48 -10.79
N GLY A 244 3.90 36.54 -10.16
CA GLY A 244 2.60 36.43 -10.82
C GLY A 244 2.22 34.96 -11.07
N LEU A 245 0.92 34.71 -11.30
CA LEU A 245 0.47 33.39 -11.76
C LEU A 245 1.08 33.07 -13.13
N PRO A 246 1.37 31.81 -13.47
CA PRO A 246 1.82 31.43 -14.81
C PRO A 246 0.82 31.96 -15.86
N GLY A 247 1.31 32.71 -16.85
CA GLY A 247 0.47 33.36 -17.87
C GLY A 247 -0.09 34.74 -17.50
N SER A 248 -0.04 35.16 -16.23
CA SER A 248 -0.56 36.48 -15.81
C SER A 248 0.18 37.69 -16.40
N ARG A 249 1.39 37.48 -16.92
CA ARG A 249 2.18 38.50 -17.64
C ARG A 249 2.10 38.37 -19.17
N PHE A 250 1.37 37.37 -19.68
CA PHE A 250 1.12 37.20 -21.13
C PHE A 250 -0.17 37.89 -21.58
N GLU A 251 -1.12 38.11 -20.67
CA GLU A 251 -2.34 38.88 -20.93
C GLU A 251 -2.15 40.33 -20.45
N GLY A 252 -1.51 41.15 -21.27
CA GLY A 252 -1.43 42.61 -21.11
C GLY A 252 -2.14 43.32 -22.25
N LEU A 253 -2.63 44.54 -22.02
CA LEU A 253 -3.27 45.43 -23.02
C LEU A 253 -2.29 45.98 -24.09
N GLU A 254 -1.12 45.37 -24.26
CA GLU A 254 -0.18 45.76 -25.29
C GLU A 254 -0.44 44.92 -26.54
N GLU A 255 -1.25 45.48 -27.44
CA GLU A 255 -1.15 45.15 -28.86
C GLU A 255 0.27 45.51 -29.32
N LEU A 256 1.22 44.61 -29.09
CA LEU A 256 2.55 44.71 -29.66
C LEU A 256 2.39 44.58 -31.18
N ASN A 257 2.68 45.65 -31.90
CA ASN A 257 2.71 45.62 -33.35
C ASN A 257 3.95 44.81 -33.78
N ILE A 258 3.74 43.51 -34.01
CA ILE A 258 4.77 42.50 -34.28
C ILE A 258 5.67 42.87 -35.48
N GLU A 259 5.22 43.77 -36.36
CA GLU A 259 5.98 44.26 -37.51
C GLU A 259 7.26 45.04 -37.14
N GLU A 260 7.41 45.55 -35.91
CA GLU A 260 8.65 46.22 -35.49
C GLU A 260 9.75 45.26 -34.98
N TYR A 261 9.43 43.97 -34.83
CA TYR A 261 10.33 42.98 -34.19
C TYR A 261 10.69 41.78 -35.08
N ILE A 262 10.35 41.81 -36.38
CA ILE A 262 10.73 40.79 -37.38
C ILE A 262 11.59 41.42 -38.48
#